data_AF-A0A4Y2HAN9-F1
#
_entry.id   AF-A0A4Y2HAN9-F1
#
_cell.length_a   1.000
_cell.length_b   1.000
_cell.length_c   1.000
_cell.angle_alpha   90.00
_cell.angle_beta   90.00
_cell.angle_gamma   90.00
#
_symmetry.space_group_name_H-M   'P 1'
#
loop_
_entity.id
_entity.type
_entity.pdbx_description
1 polymer ?
#
loop_
_entity_poly.entity_id
_entity_poly.type
_entity_poly.pdbx_seq_one_letter_code
_entity_poly.pdbx_strand_id
1 'polypeptide(L)'
;MLEDTEWLSDLAFFTDLLCHMNNLNVKMQGKNQFIDDIWAHLKAFKLKLNLFAGQLAKNDLSHFSRLNSIPSANEEKLKNYEDGLKKTVF
;
A
#
# COMPACT_ATOMS: atom_id res chain seq x y z
N MET A 1 24.11 15.92 -8.06
CA MET A 1 23.11 14.91 -8.46
C MET A 1 22.04 14.92 -7.39
N LEU A 2 20.90 15.56 -7.64
CA LEU A 2 19.68 15.08 -7.00
C LEU A 2 19.42 13.75 -7.68
N GLU A 3 19.75 12.64 -7.01
CA GLU A 3 19.00 11.42 -7.28
C GLU A 3 17.52 11.80 -7.11
N ASP A 4 16.70 11.50 -8.10
CA ASP A 4 15.33 11.99 -8.23
C ASP A 4 14.50 11.48 -7.05
N THR A 5 14.48 12.24 -5.95
CA THR A 5 13.88 11.88 -4.67
C THR A 5 12.38 11.63 -4.78
N GLU A 6 11.74 12.28 -5.76
CA GLU A 6 10.33 12.05 -6.08
C GLU A 6 10.13 10.68 -6.73
N TRP A 7 10.95 10.35 -7.74
CA TRP A 7 10.92 9.05 -8.37
C TRP A 7 11.26 7.91 -7.39
N LEU A 8 12.25 8.10 -6.52
CA LEU A 8 12.60 7.13 -5.48
C LEU A 8 11.45 6.89 -4.49
N SER A 9 10.74 7.97 -4.12
CA SER A 9 9.55 7.87 -3.26
C SER A 9 8.43 7.08 -3.93
N ASP A 10 8.18 7.32 -5.22
CA ASP A 10 7.18 6.55 -5.99
C ASP A 10 7.56 5.07 -6.03
N LEU A 11 8.82 4.77 -6.40
CA LEU A 11 9.31 3.41 -6.50
C LEU A 11 9.19 2.67 -5.16
N ALA A 12 9.56 3.31 -4.06
CA ALA A 12 9.46 2.70 -2.74
C ALA A 12 8.03 2.45 -2.30
N PHE A 13 7.14 3.43 -2.50
CA PHE A 13 5.72 3.28 -2.23
C PHE A 13 5.12 2.12 -3.02
N PHE A 14 5.36 2.05 -4.33
CA PHE A 14 4.84 0.98 -5.18
C PHE A 14 5.44 -0.38 -4.80
N THR A 15 6.72 -0.44 -4.43
CA THR A 15 7.34 -1.70 -4.00
C THR A 15 6.69 -2.22 -2.72
N ASP A 16 6.44 -1.36 -1.73
CA ASP A 16 5.74 -1.74 -0.51
C ASP A 16 4.29 -2.15 -0.78
N LEU A 17 3.57 -1.41 -1.62
CA LEU A 17 2.20 -1.75 -2.03
C LEU A 17 2.15 -3.11 -2.74
N LEU A 18 3.08 -3.38 -3.66
CA LEU A 18 3.21 -4.67 -4.34
C LEU A 18 3.50 -5.81 -3.36
N CYS A 19 4.31 -5.59 -2.32
CA CYS A 19 4.49 -6.58 -1.26
C CYS A 19 3.16 -6.90 -0.54
N HIS A 20 2.34 -5.90 -0.24
CA HIS A 20 1.02 -6.13 0.37
C HIS A 20 0.07 -6.86 -0.59
N MET A 21 0.09 -6.52 -1.88
CA MET A 21 -0.71 -7.22 -2.91
C MET A 21 -0.25 -8.67 -3.10
N ASN A 22 1.05 -8.94 -3.07
CA ASN A 22 1.58 -10.30 -3.15
C ASN A 22 1.14 -11.14 -1.94
N ASN A 23 1.11 -10.55 -0.75
CA ASN A 23 0.58 -11.22 0.44
C ASN A 23 -0.91 -11.57 0.30
N LEU A 24 -1.73 -10.69 -0.29
CA LEU A 24 -3.11 -11.02 -0.64
C LEU A 24 -3.15 -12.16 -1.66
N ASN A 25 -2.36 -12.08 -2.72
CA ASN A 25 -2.32 -13.06 -3.78
C ASN A 25 -1.97 -14.47 -3.26
N VAL A 26 -0.98 -14.59 -2.38
CA VAL A 26 -0.62 -15.86 -1.73
C VAL A 26 -1.78 -16.42 -0.90
N LYS A 27 -2.53 -15.58 -0.19
CA LYS A 27 -3.72 -16.01 0.59
C LYS A 27 -4.82 -16.51 -0.33
N MET A 28 -5.09 -15.80 -1.43
CA MET A 28 -6.12 -16.17 -2.40
C MET A 28 -5.78 -17.45 -3.17
N GLN A 29 -4.51 -17.69 -3.47
CA GLN A 29 -4.04 -18.89 -4.19
C GLN A 29 -3.77 -20.09 -3.27
N GLY A 30 -4.05 -19.98 -1.97
CA GLY A 30 -3.88 -21.07 -1.01
C GLY A 30 -4.71 -22.31 -1.39
N LYS A 31 -4.22 -23.50 -1.03
CA LYS A 31 -5.01 -24.73 -1.18
C LYS A 31 -6.26 -24.64 -0.30
N ASN A 32 -7.39 -25.17 -0.78
CA ASN A 32 -8.69 -25.22 -0.09
C ASN A 32 -9.32 -23.84 0.21
N GLN A 33 -9.11 -22.83 -0.65
CA GLN A 33 -9.86 -21.58 -0.58
C GLN A 33 -11.25 -21.75 -1.20
N PHE A 34 -12.30 -21.57 -0.41
CA PHE A 34 -13.66 -21.46 -0.93
C PHE A 34 -13.95 -20.00 -1.35
N ILE A 35 -15.04 -19.79 -2.09
CA ILE A 35 -15.40 -18.45 -2.62
C ILE A 35 -15.61 -17.45 -1.47
N ASP A 36 -16.18 -17.90 -0.37
CA ASP A 36 -16.38 -17.15 0.86
C ASP A 36 -15.06 -16.76 1.55
N ASP A 37 -14.04 -17.64 1.55
CA ASP A 37 -12.70 -17.30 2.03
C ASP A 37 -12.06 -16.20 1.17
N ILE A 38 -12.12 -16.37 -0.16
CA ILE A 38 -11.60 -15.38 -1.11
C ILE A 38 -12.26 -14.02 -0.89
N TRP A 39 -13.59 -14.01 -0.73
CA TRP A 39 -14.35 -12.80 -0.47
C TRP A 39 -13.97 -12.14 0.87
N ALA A 40 -13.73 -12.95 1.92
CA ALA A 40 -13.27 -12.45 3.21
C ALA A 40 -11.87 -11.81 3.10
N HIS A 41 -10.94 -12.42 2.37
CA HIS A 41 -9.60 -11.85 2.14
C HIS A 41 -9.66 -10.53 1.38
N LEU A 42 -10.48 -10.43 0.33
CA LEU A 42 -10.67 -9.19 -0.44
C LEU A 42 -11.25 -8.07 0.43
N LYS A 43 -12.29 -8.37 1.23
CA LYS A 43 -12.87 -7.41 2.18
C LYS A 43 -11.84 -6.94 3.21
N ALA A 44 -11.11 -7.86 3.81
CA ALA A 44 -10.07 -7.53 4.78
C ALA A 44 -8.96 -6.68 4.15
N PHE A 45 -8.56 -6.98 2.91
CA PHE A 45 -7.56 -6.20 2.20
C PHE A 45 -8.04 -4.79 1.86
N LYS A 46 -9.30 -4.63 1.43
CA LYS A 46 -9.92 -3.31 1.22
C LYS A 46 -9.93 -2.46 2.49
N LEU A 47 -10.27 -3.06 3.63
CA LEU A 47 -10.18 -2.39 4.93
C LEU A 47 -8.73 -2.01 5.27
N LYS A 48 -7.76 -2.86 4.94
CA LYS A 48 -6.34 -2.58 5.13
C LYS A 48 -5.86 -1.39 4.28
N LEU A 49 -6.29 -1.28 3.02
CA LEU A 49 -5.96 -0.12 2.18
C LEU A 49 -6.54 1.18 2.74
N ASN A 50 -7.77 1.15 3.27
CA ASN A 50 -8.36 2.31 3.94
C ASN A 50 -7.60 2.70 5.21
N LEU A 51 -7.16 1.71 6.00
CA LEU A 51 -6.31 1.93 7.18
C LEU A 51 -4.99 2.61 6.76
N PHE A 52 -4.32 2.09 5.73
CA PHE A 52 -3.09 2.65 5.21
C PHE A 52 -3.26 4.08 4.71
N ALA A 53 -4.35 4.38 3.99
CA ALA A 53 -4.66 5.74 3.57
C ALA A 53 -4.80 6.68 4.78
N GLY A 54 -5.50 6.25 5.84
CA GLY A 54 -5.65 7.02 7.07
C GLY A 54 -4.34 7.20 7.86
N GLN A 55 -3.38 6.30 7.70
CA GLN A 55 -2.04 6.42 8.30
C GLN A 55 -1.14 7.34 7.47
N LEU A 56 -1.19 7.25 6.14
CA LEU A 56 -0.49 8.20 5.25
C LEU A 56 -0.94 9.65 5.50
N ALA A 57 -2.24 9.87 5.73
CA ALA A 57 -2.79 11.19 6.11
C ALA A 57 -2.20 11.74 7.42
N LYS A 58 -1.70 10.87 8.30
CA LYS A 58 -1.05 11.20 9.57
C LYS A 58 0.48 11.15 9.49
N ASN A 59 1.03 10.97 8.29
CA ASN A 59 2.45 10.75 8.04
C ASN A 59 3.02 9.53 8.79
N ASP A 60 2.18 8.53 9.06
CA ASP A 60 2.58 7.24 9.63
C ASP A 60 2.92 6.27 8.48
N LEU A 61 4.22 6.06 8.28
CA LEU A 61 4.77 5.21 7.23
C LEU A 61 5.13 3.80 7.73
N SER A 62 4.65 3.39 8.92
CA SER A 62 4.99 2.11 9.56
C SER A 62 4.70 0.87 8.69
N HIS A 63 3.75 0.95 7.75
CA HIS A 63 3.41 -0.12 6.81
C HIS A 63 4.11 -0.02 5.45
N PHE A 64 4.90 1.03 5.24
CA PHE A 64 5.64 1.31 4.02
C PHE A 64 7.13 1.45 4.36
N SER A 65 7.75 0.32 4.76
CA SER A 65 9.14 0.28 5.26
C SER A 65 10.18 0.90 4.32
N ARG A 66 10.00 0.75 3.00
CA ARG A 66 10.92 1.29 1.99
C ARG A 66 10.69 2.77 1.84
N LEU A 67 9.43 3.20 1.78
CA LEU A 67 9.10 4.64 1.75
C LEU A 67 9.63 5.35 3.01
N ASN A 68 9.50 4.71 4.18
CA ASN A 68 10.00 5.22 5.46
C ASN A 68 11.54 5.28 5.56
N SER A 69 12.27 4.60 4.66
CA SER A 69 13.74 4.60 4.64
C SER A 69 14.36 5.67 3.73
N ILE A 70 13.54 6.39 2.95
CA ILE A 70 13.98 7.41 2.00
C ILE A 70 13.85 8.79 2.65
N PRO A 71 14.69 9.79 2.29
CA PRO A 71 14.47 11.18 2.67
C PRO A 71 12.99 11.58 2.43
N SER A 72 12.37 12.21 3.43
CA SER A 72 10.90 12.31 3.52
C SER A 72 10.25 12.68 2.18
N ALA A 73 9.35 11.81 1.71
CA ALA A 73 8.43 12.17 0.64
C ALA A 73 7.69 13.46 1.05
N ASN A 74 7.52 14.39 0.12
CA ASN A 74 6.80 15.62 0.41
C ASN A 74 5.30 15.33 0.73
N GLU A 75 4.65 16.24 1.44
CA GLU A 75 3.25 16.08 1.87
C GLU A 75 2.29 15.86 0.69
N GLU A 76 2.59 16.47 -0.47
CA GLU A 76 1.82 16.30 -1.71
C GLU A 76 1.84 14.85 -2.21
N LYS A 77 3.01 14.20 -2.22
CA LYS A 77 3.15 12.78 -2.59
C LYS A 77 2.35 11.88 -1.65
N LEU A 78 2.45 12.11 -0.34
CA LEU A 78 1.70 11.30 0.64
C LEU A 78 0.19 11.42 0.44
N LYS A 79 -0.29 12.64 0.14
CA LYS A 79 -1.69 12.88 -0.21
C LYS A 79 -2.09 12.18 -1.52
N ASN A 80 -1.24 12.20 -2.54
CA ASN A 80 -1.48 11.50 -3.80
C ASN A 80 -1.57 9.97 -3.59
N TYR A 81 -0.70 9.41 -2.74
CA TYR A 81 -0.74 7.99 -2.37
C TYR A 81 -2.01 7.66 -1.59
N GLU A 82 -2.36 8.46 -0.58
CA GLU A 82 -3.61 8.33 0.18
C GLU A 82 -4.83 8.30 -0.75
N ASP A 83 -4.93 9.26 -1.67
CA ASP A 83 -6.03 9.36 -2.63
C ASP A 83 -6.06 8.16 -3.58
N GLY A 84 -4.89 7.68 -4.02
CA GLY A 84 -4.76 6.48 -4.84
C GLY A 84 -5.28 5.22 -4.13
N LEU A 85 -4.93 5.06 -2.84
CA LEU A 85 -5.41 3.93 -2.03
C LEU A 85 -6.93 3.99 -1.83
N LYS A 86 -7.50 5.17 -1.57
CA LYS A 86 -8.96 5.36 -1.40
C LYS A 86 -9.75 5.10 -2.69
N LYS A 87 -9.17 5.43 -3.85
CA LYS A 87 -9.79 5.18 -5.17
C LYS A 87 -9.71 3.73 -5.62
N THR A 88 -8.92 2.88 -4.94
CA THR A 88 -8.80 1.47 -5.31
C THR A 88 -10.10 0.75 -5.02
N VAL A 89 -10.81 0.38 -6.09
CA VAL A 89 -12.04 -0.43 -6.03
C VAL A 89 -11.68 -1.85 -6.46
N PHE A 90 -11.84 -2.80 -5.53
CA PHE A 90 -12.03 -4.22 -5.81
C PHE A 90 -13.52 -4.55 -5.72
#